data_AF-A0A3N9UGY2-F1
#
_entry.id   AF-A0A3N9UGY2-F1
#
_cell.length_a   1.000
_cell.length_b   1.000
_cell.length_c   1.000
_cell.angle_alpha   90.00
_cell.angle_beta   90.00
_cell.angle_gamma   90.00
#
_symmetry.space_group_name_H-M   'P 1'
#
loop_
_entity.id
_entity.type
_entity.pdbx_description
1 polymer ?
#
loop_
_entity_poly.entity_id
_entity_poly.type
_entity_poly.pdbx_seq_one_letter_code
_entity_poly.pdbx_strand_id
1 'polypeptide(L)'
;MKARLILVLCLIAGLIVGGFFLLDKKEAAGKNLLEGQPTAYIEGDESKVSFKLDGRIEELLVDEGDVVKKGQVIGVLQNDELKAKVSQAEAAVSVADGQINEAKAAQSTAVAKTEQGNAAVNVTAETAAKKVAQAEAALKAAEANLEALQNGARPEEIKQAESQMKAAEEIQKVAKDNLERLQTLLEHGLASQADVDKANTTYQEAKGKYEVAKQQYEIAVQGPREEEIKAAKAQVDQAKAAHELAVASQDEVLVRQGEVKAAEAGIKQAAGAVSTAQSGKSQAEAALAEANVYLSYTQLIAPTDGVIKTKAAEVGELVSAGFPVFTLEQAEERYSKFYFPETEISNIQVGDWVQIEVIATGKKLKAKVVSISPAADFAVQKATQNMDDTDIRSFSVKVKYENIPNDVKTGMTVKWLKLLGEHNGN
;
A
#
# COMPACT_ATOMS: atom_id res chain seq x y z
N MET A 1 -61.04 115.25 21.62
CA MET A 1 -61.15 113.79 21.40
C MET A 1 -60.02 113.16 20.55
N LYS A 2 -59.10 113.92 19.95
CA LYS A 2 -58.05 113.36 19.06
C LYS A 2 -56.74 112.90 19.77
N ALA A 3 -56.48 113.36 21.00
CA ALA A 3 -55.23 113.03 21.73
C ALA A 3 -55.24 111.65 22.44
N ARG A 4 -56.42 111.10 22.79
CA ARG A 4 -56.52 109.78 23.44
C ARG A 4 -56.38 108.61 22.46
N LEU A 5 -56.68 108.81 21.17
CA LEU A 5 -56.60 107.77 20.15
C LEU A 5 -55.14 107.46 19.73
N ILE A 6 -54.27 108.48 19.72
CA ILE A 6 -52.86 108.34 19.34
C ILE A 6 -52.06 107.60 20.41
N LEU A 7 -52.36 107.85 21.70
CA LEU A 7 -51.72 107.15 22.82
C LEU A 7 -52.04 105.64 22.86
N VAL A 8 -53.26 105.26 22.46
CA VAL A 8 -53.68 103.85 22.40
C VAL A 8 -53.04 103.14 21.20
N LEU A 9 -52.91 103.80 20.05
CA LEU A 9 -52.24 103.23 18.88
C LEU A 9 -50.73 103.04 19.09
N CYS A 10 -50.05 103.95 19.80
CA CYS A 10 -48.63 103.78 20.14
C CYS A 10 -48.39 102.65 21.16
N LEU A 11 -49.33 102.43 22.10
CA LEU A 11 -49.25 101.32 23.06
C LEU A 11 -49.44 99.96 22.40
N ILE A 12 -50.36 99.87 21.42
CA ILE A 12 -50.60 98.64 20.64
C ILE A 12 -49.42 98.36 19.70
N ALA A 13 -48.83 99.38 19.06
CA ALA A 13 -47.62 99.21 18.25
C ALA A 13 -46.41 98.79 19.10
N GLY A 14 -46.25 99.32 20.32
CA GLY A 14 -45.21 98.92 21.26
C GLY A 14 -45.36 97.47 21.75
N LEU A 15 -46.60 96.99 21.94
CA LEU A 15 -46.89 95.60 22.30
C LEU A 15 -46.68 94.63 21.13
N ILE A 16 -46.96 95.04 19.89
CA ILE A 16 -46.73 94.21 18.70
C ILE A 16 -45.23 94.12 18.38
N VAL A 17 -44.47 95.21 18.47
CA VAL A 17 -43.02 95.21 18.23
C VAL A 17 -42.26 94.55 19.40
N GLY A 18 -42.68 94.78 20.65
CA GLY A 18 -42.11 94.10 21.82
C GLY A 18 -42.46 92.61 21.87
N GLY A 19 -43.67 92.23 21.43
CA GLY A 19 -44.08 90.84 21.29
C GLY A 19 -43.34 90.10 20.18
N PHE A 20 -43.10 90.76 19.03
CA PHE A 20 -42.32 90.18 17.94
C PHE A 20 -40.83 90.02 18.34
N PHE A 21 -40.24 91.00 19.03
CA PHE A 21 -38.85 90.95 19.47
C PHE A 21 -38.59 90.00 20.66
N LEU A 22 -39.63 89.67 21.45
CA LEU A 22 -39.57 88.64 22.50
C LEU A 22 -39.98 87.24 22.01
N LEU A 23 -40.58 87.12 20.83
CA LEU A 23 -40.81 85.83 20.15
C LEU A 23 -39.61 85.43 19.26
N ASP A 24 -38.87 86.38 18.71
CA ASP A 24 -37.65 86.12 17.91
C ASP A 24 -36.41 85.74 18.75
N LYS A 25 -36.47 85.91 20.08
CA LYS A 25 -35.41 85.50 21.02
C LYS A 25 -35.67 84.16 21.71
N LYS A 26 -36.70 83.44 21.29
CA LYS A 26 -37.04 82.10 21.80
C LYS A 26 -37.06 81.01 20.73
N GLU A 27 -36.28 81.21 19.66
CA GLU A 27 -35.87 80.20 18.67
C GLU A 27 -34.35 79.96 18.70
N ALA A 28 -33.74 80.03 19.88
CA ALA A 28 -32.31 79.74 20.08
C ALA A 28 -32.03 78.86 21.31
N ALA A 29 -32.98 77.98 21.68
CA ALA A 29 -32.78 76.99 22.75
C ALA A 29 -33.56 75.72 22.41
N GLY A 30 -33.11 75.05 21.36
CA GLY A 30 -33.68 73.80 20.87
C GLY A 30 -32.89 73.18 19.71
N LYS A 31 -31.61 73.51 19.53
CA LYS A 31 -30.70 72.63 18.82
C LYS A 31 -30.47 71.42 19.71
N ASN A 32 -31.29 70.38 19.55
CA ASN A 32 -30.90 69.05 20.00
C ASN A 32 -29.53 68.76 19.38
N LEU A 33 -28.53 68.59 20.24
CA LEU A 33 -27.19 68.11 19.91
C LEU A 33 -27.30 66.74 19.21
N LEU A 34 -27.50 66.76 17.90
CA LEU A 34 -27.27 65.65 16.98
C LEU A 34 -26.19 66.03 15.94
N GLU A 35 -25.37 67.06 16.21
CA GLU A 35 -24.25 67.45 15.36
C GLU A 35 -22.96 66.80 15.88
N GLY A 36 -22.44 65.79 15.16
CA GLY A 36 -21.00 65.49 15.17
C GLY A 36 -20.56 64.02 15.27
N GLN A 37 -21.43 63.07 15.61
CA GLN A 37 -21.00 61.66 15.76
C GLN A 37 -21.24 60.86 14.48
N PRO A 38 -20.21 60.21 13.90
CA PRO A 38 -20.39 59.47 12.65
C PRO A 38 -21.29 58.26 12.85
N THR A 39 -22.13 58.03 11.86
CA THR A 39 -22.99 56.85 11.77
C THR A 39 -22.47 55.92 10.70
N ALA A 40 -22.64 54.62 10.91
CA ALA A 40 -22.33 53.58 9.94
C ALA A 40 -23.45 52.55 9.91
N TYR A 41 -23.35 51.58 9.00
CA TYR A 41 -24.20 50.40 8.99
C TYR A 41 -23.40 49.19 9.47
N ILE A 42 -24.08 48.22 10.08
CA ILE A 42 -23.48 46.91 10.36
C ILE A 42 -23.45 46.14 9.05
N GLU A 43 -22.26 45.80 8.59
CA GLU A 43 -22.00 44.96 7.42
C GLU A 43 -21.51 43.58 7.90
N GLY A 44 -21.90 42.52 7.21
CA GLY A 44 -21.31 41.19 7.35
C GLY A 44 -20.37 40.90 6.19
N ASP A 45 -19.41 40.01 6.39
CA ASP A 45 -18.65 39.46 5.26
C ASP A 45 -19.57 38.56 4.41
N GLU A 46 -19.62 38.87 3.12
CA GLU A 46 -20.44 38.14 2.16
C GLU A 46 -19.59 37.11 1.41
N SER A 47 -20.12 35.90 1.26
CA SER A 47 -19.55 34.85 0.43
C SER A 47 -20.51 34.49 -0.70
N LYS A 48 -20.06 34.66 -1.93
CA LYS A 48 -20.82 34.25 -3.12
C LYS A 48 -20.57 32.77 -3.37
N VAL A 49 -21.64 31.99 -3.34
CA VAL A 49 -21.62 30.55 -3.50
C VAL A 49 -22.18 30.19 -4.86
N SER A 50 -21.36 29.49 -5.64
CA SER A 50 -21.62 29.18 -7.05
C SER A 50 -21.27 27.73 -7.37
N PHE A 51 -21.93 27.18 -8.38
CA PHE A 51 -21.56 25.87 -8.90
C PHE A 51 -20.22 25.94 -9.63
N LYS A 52 -19.45 24.86 -9.53
CA LYS A 52 -18.17 24.70 -10.24
C LYS A 52 -18.36 24.23 -11.69
N LEU A 53 -19.55 23.72 -12.01
CA LEU A 53 -19.94 23.25 -13.34
C LEU A 53 -21.10 24.11 -13.85
N ASP A 54 -21.22 24.19 -15.17
CA ASP A 54 -22.43 24.64 -15.83
C ASP A 54 -23.50 23.54 -15.80
N GLY A 55 -24.77 23.93 -15.70
CA GLY A 55 -25.86 22.97 -15.65
C GLY A 55 -27.20 23.60 -15.30
N ARG A 56 -28.26 22.80 -15.44
CA ARG A 56 -29.60 23.20 -15.03
C ARG A 56 -29.78 22.90 -13.54
N ILE A 57 -30.31 23.87 -12.79
CA ILE A 57 -30.66 23.67 -11.39
C ILE A 57 -31.85 22.72 -11.31
N GLU A 58 -31.67 21.59 -10.65
CA GLU A 58 -32.72 20.60 -10.40
C GLU A 58 -33.49 20.95 -9.12
N GLU A 59 -32.76 21.35 -8.07
CA GLU A 59 -33.34 21.68 -6.78
C GLU A 59 -32.53 22.75 -6.04
N LEU A 60 -33.22 23.66 -5.35
CA LEU A 60 -32.65 24.58 -4.37
C LEU A 60 -33.27 24.25 -3.02
N LEU A 61 -32.44 23.89 -2.05
CA LEU A 61 -32.87 23.31 -0.76
C LEU A 61 -33.06 24.37 0.33
N VAL A 62 -32.75 25.63 0.03
CA VAL A 62 -32.79 26.76 0.96
C VAL A 62 -33.30 28.01 0.24
N ASP A 63 -33.94 28.90 0.98
CA ASP A 63 -34.42 30.19 0.50
C ASP A 63 -33.77 31.37 1.25
N GLU A 64 -34.06 32.59 0.79
CA GLU A 64 -33.58 33.81 1.44
C GLU A 64 -34.04 33.89 2.89
N GLY A 65 -33.11 34.16 3.80
CA GLY A 65 -33.34 34.21 5.24
C GLY A 65 -33.06 32.90 5.99
N ASP A 66 -32.84 31.78 5.29
CA ASP A 66 -32.54 30.50 5.93
C ASP A 66 -31.11 30.46 6.50
N VAL A 67 -30.97 29.78 7.65
CA VAL A 67 -29.68 29.55 8.30
C VAL A 67 -29.07 28.26 7.77
N VAL A 68 -27.84 28.35 7.27
CA VAL A 68 -27.11 27.22 6.71
C VAL A 68 -25.82 26.95 7.48
N LYS A 69 -25.43 25.67 7.54
CA LYS A 69 -24.17 25.24 8.15
C LYS A 69 -23.13 24.90 7.09
N LYS A 70 -21.86 25.07 7.42
CA LYS A 70 -20.72 24.66 6.60
C LYS A 70 -20.84 23.19 6.20
N GLY A 71 -20.75 22.93 4.91
CA GLY A 71 -20.87 21.60 4.31
C GLY A 71 -22.31 21.15 4.04
N GLN A 72 -23.33 21.91 4.45
CA GLN A 72 -24.73 21.63 4.11
C GLN A 72 -24.94 21.80 2.60
N VAL A 73 -25.62 20.83 1.99
CA VAL A 73 -26.06 20.93 0.58
C VAL A 73 -27.22 21.91 0.52
N ILE A 74 -27.09 22.93 -0.31
CA ILE A 74 -28.05 24.04 -0.47
C ILE A 74 -28.65 24.09 -1.88
N GLY A 75 -28.09 23.35 -2.83
CA GLY A 75 -28.65 23.21 -4.17
C GLY A 75 -28.03 22.05 -4.94
N VAL A 76 -28.73 21.58 -5.97
CA VAL A 76 -28.35 20.43 -6.79
C VAL A 76 -28.59 20.75 -8.26
N LEU A 77 -27.60 20.49 -9.11
CA LEU A 77 -27.74 20.47 -10.56
C LEU A 77 -28.24 19.11 -11.04
N GLN A 78 -28.94 19.12 -12.17
CA GLN A 78 -29.33 17.90 -12.86
C GLN A 78 -28.09 17.04 -13.15
N ASN A 79 -28.10 15.79 -12.67
CA ASN A 79 -26.91 14.95 -12.62
C ASN A 79 -27.08 13.54 -13.20
N ASP A 80 -28.15 13.29 -13.95
CA ASP A 80 -28.43 11.98 -14.57
C ASP A 80 -27.26 11.47 -15.43
N GLU A 81 -26.68 12.36 -16.26
CA GLU A 81 -25.54 12.01 -17.11
C GLU A 81 -24.30 11.63 -16.28
N LEU A 82 -24.02 12.37 -15.21
CA LEU A 82 -22.87 12.10 -14.35
C LEU A 82 -23.07 10.84 -13.50
N LYS A 83 -24.29 10.58 -13.02
CA LYS A 83 -24.65 9.30 -12.37
C LYS A 83 -24.46 8.13 -13.33
N ALA A 84 -24.88 8.26 -14.59
CA ALA A 84 -24.65 7.24 -15.61
C ALA A 84 -23.15 7.01 -15.85
N LYS A 85 -22.33 8.08 -15.89
CA LYS A 85 -20.86 7.95 -16.00
C LYS A 85 -20.22 7.29 -14.78
N VAL A 86 -20.69 7.58 -13.57
CA VAL A 86 -20.24 6.87 -12.36
C VAL A 86 -20.57 5.39 -12.46
N SER A 87 -21.81 5.04 -12.80
CA SER A 87 -22.22 3.63 -12.98
C SER A 87 -21.40 2.91 -14.07
N GLN A 88 -21.07 3.60 -15.16
CA GLN A 88 -20.18 3.09 -16.20
C GLN A 88 -18.77 2.83 -15.66
N ALA A 89 -18.20 3.75 -14.88
CA ALA A 89 -16.88 3.60 -14.30
C ALA A 89 -16.84 2.49 -13.23
N GLU A 90 -17.90 2.33 -12.43
CA GLU A 90 -18.06 1.20 -11.49
C GLU A 90 -18.07 -0.14 -12.23
N ALA A 91 -18.79 -0.22 -13.35
CA ALA A 91 -18.79 -1.42 -14.20
C ALA A 91 -17.39 -1.71 -14.75
N ALA A 92 -16.63 -0.67 -15.14
CA ALA A 92 -15.23 -0.83 -15.57
C ALA A 92 -14.32 -1.39 -14.46
N VAL A 93 -14.50 -0.94 -13.21
CA VAL A 93 -13.79 -1.51 -12.04
C VAL A 93 -14.16 -2.99 -11.86
N SER A 94 -15.45 -3.34 -11.98
CA SER A 94 -15.91 -4.72 -11.89
C SER A 94 -15.31 -5.62 -12.99
N VAL A 95 -15.21 -5.12 -14.22
CA VAL A 95 -14.52 -5.82 -15.32
C VAL A 95 -13.05 -6.04 -15.00
N ALA A 96 -12.36 -5.03 -14.46
CA ALA A 96 -10.96 -5.14 -14.05
C ALA A 96 -10.77 -6.15 -12.91
N ASP A 97 -11.69 -6.22 -11.95
CA ASP A 97 -11.70 -7.25 -10.91
C ASP A 97 -11.86 -8.66 -11.50
N GLY A 98 -12.72 -8.82 -12.51
CA GLY A 98 -12.85 -10.06 -13.27
C GLY A 98 -11.53 -10.47 -13.93
N GLN A 99 -10.84 -9.52 -14.57
CA GLN A 99 -9.53 -9.76 -15.20
C GLN A 99 -8.44 -10.14 -14.18
N ILE A 100 -8.44 -9.53 -12.99
CA ILE A 100 -7.53 -9.91 -11.90
C ILE A 100 -7.79 -11.35 -11.47
N ASN A 101 -9.06 -11.73 -11.32
CA ASN A 101 -9.42 -13.10 -10.92
C ASN A 101 -9.02 -14.12 -11.99
N GLU A 102 -9.22 -13.81 -13.27
CA GLU A 102 -8.74 -14.63 -14.38
C GLU A 102 -7.21 -14.77 -14.38
N ALA A 103 -6.48 -13.67 -14.20
CA ALA A 103 -5.02 -13.68 -14.14
C ALA A 103 -4.50 -14.47 -12.93
N LYS A 104 -5.15 -14.35 -11.76
CA LYS A 104 -4.84 -15.14 -10.56
C LYS A 104 -5.13 -16.62 -10.75
N ALA A 105 -6.23 -16.97 -11.42
CA ALA A 105 -6.52 -18.35 -11.78
C ALA A 105 -5.43 -18.91 -12.72
N ALA A 106 -5.02 -18.15 -13.73
CA ALA A 106 -3.91 -18.52 -14.61
C ALA A 106 -2.60 -18.71 -13.80
N GLN A 107 -2.29 -17.82 -12.85
CA GLN A 107 -1.14 -17.98 -11.96
C GLN A 107 -1.23 -19.25 -11.11
N SER A 108 -2.40 -19.53 -10.53
CA SER A 108 -2.62 -20.76 -9.75
C SER A 108 -2.41 -22.02 -10.60
N THR A 109 -2.90 -22.03 -11.84
CA THR A 109 -2.64 -23.17 -12.75
C THR A 109 -1.16 -23.33 -13.10
N ALA A 110 -0.42 -22.23 -13.25
CA ALA A 110 1.02 -22.27 -13.47
C ALA A 110 1.78 -22.80 -12.24
N VAL A 111 1.39 -22.38 -11.03
CA VAL A 111 1.94 -22.90 -9.77
C VAL A 111 1.67 -24.40 -9.64
N ALA A 112 0.44 -24.85 -9.88
CA ALA A 112 0.09 -26.27 -9.82
C ALA A 112 0.90 -27.11 -10.83
N LYS A 113 1.17 -26.59 -12.03
CA LYS A 113 2.02 -27.26 -13.03
C LYS A 113 3.46 -27.40 -12.56
N THR A 114 4.00 -26.38 -11.89
CA THR A 114 5.36 -26.43 -11.30
C THR A 114 5.42 -27.41 -10.13
N GLU A 115 4.42 -27.45 -9.27
CA GLU A 115 4.32 -28.42 -8.17
C GLU A 115 4.26 -29.86 -8.70
N GLN A 116 3.47 -30.12 -9.75
CA GLN A 116 3.45 -31.41 -10.45
C GLN A 116 4.82 -31.76 -11.04
N GLY A 117 5.50 -30.80 -11.66
CA GLY A 117 6.87 -30.98 -12.17
C GLY A 117 7.86 -31.34 -11.06
N ASN A 118 7.83 -30.63 -9.93
CA ASN A 118 8.68 -30.91 -8.77
C ASN A 118 8.40 -32.30 -8.16
N ALA A 119 7.13 -32.69 -8.06
CA ALA A 119 6.76 -34.03 -7.61
C ALA A 119 7.33 -35.10 -8.56
N ALA A 120 7.25 -34.88 -9.88
CA ALA A 120 7.84 -35.78 -10.88
C ALA A 120 9.37 -35.85 -10.77
N VAL A 121 10.05 -34.72 -10.54
CA VAL A 121 11.50 -34.70 -10.28
C VAL A 121 11.84 -35.55 -9.06
N ASN A 122 11.13 -35.38 -7.94
CA ASN A 122 11.39 -36.13 -6.71
C ASN A 122 11.21 -37.63 -6.90
N VAL A 123 10.13 -38.06 -7.55
CA VAL A 123 9.87 -39.48 -7.85
C VAL A 123 10.95 -40.05 -8.78
N THR A 124 11.36 -39.30 -9.79
CA THR A 124 12.41 -39.70 -10.74
C THR A 124 13.77 -39.81 -10.03
N ALA A 125 14.11 -38.82 -9.19
CA ALA A 125 15.33 -38.79 -8.41
C ALA A 125 15.42 -39.97 -7.43
N GLU A 126 14.33 -40.26 -6.72
CA GLU A 126 14.26 -41.40 -5.80
C GLU A 126 14.44 -42.73 -6.54
N THR A 127 13.79 -42.87 -7.70
CA THR A 127 13.90 -44.09 -8.53
C THR A 127 15.30 -44.25 -9.10
N ALA A 128 15.93 -43.17 -9.59
CA ALA A 128 17.30 -43.18 -10.09
C ALA A 128 18.29 -43.55 -8.98
N ALA A 129 18.14 -42.97 -7.79
CA ALA A 129 18.97 -43.30 -6.62
C ALA A 129 18.86 -44.78 -6.24
N LYS A 130 17.64 -45.35 -6.23
CA LYS A 130 17.43 -46.78 -5.95
C LYS A 130 18.08 -47.68 -7.01
N LYS A 131 17.99 -47.32 -8.29
CA LYS A 131 18.65 -48.07 -9.39
C LYS A 131 20.18 -48.03 -9.27
N VAL A 132 20.74 -46.86 -8.97
CA VAL A 132 22.19 -46.70 -8.73
C VAL A 132 22.64 -47.57 -7.56
N ALA A 133 21.94 -47.48 -6.42
CA ALA A 133 22.26 -48.28 -5.24
C ALA A 133 22.18 -49.80 -5.52
N GLN A 134 21.18 -50.24 -6.28
CA GLN A 134 21.05 -51.64 -6.69
C GLN A 134 22.21 -52.09 -7.60
N ALA A 135 22.58 -51.27 -8.59
CA ALA A 135 23.65 -51.58 -9.52
C ALA A 135 25.03 -51.54 -8.85
N GLU A 136 25.24 -50.62 -7.92
CA GLU A 136 26.46 -50.53 -7.09
C GLU A 136 26.61 -51.78 -6.20
N ALA A 137 25.52 -52.23 -5.56
CA ALA A 137 25.54 -53.46 -4.78
C ALA A 137 25.87 -54.69 -5.64
N ALA A 138 25.35 -54.76 -6.86
CA ALA A 138 25.64 -55.84 -7.81
C ALA A 138 27.10 -55.81 -8.29
N LEU A 139 27.65 -54.63 -8.57
CA LEU A 139 29.06 -54.45 -8.91
C LEU A 139 29.95 -54.91 -7.77
N LYS A 140 29.67 -54.45 -6.54
CA LYS A 140 30.43 -54.84 -5.35
C LYS A 140 30.39 -56.34 -5.09
N ALA A 141 29.26 -56.99 -5.33
CA ALA A 141 29.15 -58.46 -5.23
C ALA A 141 29.97 -59.19 -6.31
N ALA A 142 29.97 -58.69 -7.54
CA ALA A 142 30.79 -59.25 -8.63
C ALA A 142 32.28 -59.08 -8.37
N GLU A 143 32.69 -57.90 -7.87
CA GLU A 143 34.07 -57.60 -7.49
C GLU A 143 34.53 -58.51 -6.34
N ALA A 144 33.71 -58.70 -5.31
CA ALA A 144 34.00 -59.60 -4.21
C ALA A 144 34.14 -61.07 -4.66
N ASN A 145 33.34 -61.51 -5.65
CA ASN A 145 33.46 -62.84 -6.23
C ASN A 145 34.76 -63.02 -7.04
N LEU A 146 35.13 -62.00 -7.83
CA LEU A 146 36.41 -61.99 -8.54
C LEU A 146 37.59 -62.03 -7.56
N GLU A 147 37.53 -61.24 -6.48
CA GLU A 147 38.54 -61.22 -5.44
C GLU A 147 38.65 -62.58 -4.73
N ALA A 148 37.52 -63.22 -4.41
CA ALA A 148 37.52 -64.56 -3.83
C ALA A 148 38.17 -65.61 -4.76
N LEU A 149 37.92 -65.53 -6.07
CA LEU A 149 38.57 -66.41 -7.06
C LEU A 149 40.07 -66.11 -7.22
N GLN A 150 40.48 -64.85 -7.14
CA GLN A 150 41.89 -64.47 -7.21
C GLN A 150 42.69 -64.92 -5.98
N ASN A 151 42.07 -64.87 -4.79
CA ASN A 151 42.69 -65.32 -3.55
C ASN A 151 42.83 -66.86 -3.46
N GLY A 152 42.12 -67.60 -4.32
CA GLY A 152 42.28 -69.05 -4.46
C GLY A 152 41.89 -69.86 -3.22
N ALA A 153 42.45 -71.06 -3.09
CA ALA A 153 42.23 -71.91 -1.92
C ALA A 153 42.82 -71.27 -0.66
N ARG A 154 42.12 -71.40 0.46
CA ARG A 154 42.58 -70.77 1.70
C ARG A 154 43.90 -71.44 2.16
N PRO A 155 44.83 -70.69 2.78
CA PRO A 155 46.07 -71.28 3.29
C PRO A 155 45.83 -72.48 4.22
N GLU A 156 44.74 -72.46 4.99
CA GLU A 156 44.33 -73.57 5.85
C GLU A 156 43.92 -74.82 5.06
N GLU A 157 43.24 -74.66 3.92
CA GLU A 157 42.83 -75.76 3.03
C GLU A 157 44.05 -76.39 2.33
N ILE A 158 44.97 -75.55 1.85
CA ILE A 158 46.24 -76.01 1.26
C ILE A 158 47.04 -76.80 2.29
N LYS A 159 47.15 -76.30 3.52
CA LYS A 159 47.87 -76.97 4.61
C LYS A 159 47.21 -78.29 5.02
N GLN A 160 45.88 -78.36 4.99
CA GLN A 160 45.15 -79.61 5.25
C GLN A 160 45.42 -80.65 4.14
N ALA A 161 45.35 -80.25 2.87
CA ALA A 161 45.65 -81.12 1.74
C ALA A 161 47.12 -81.57 1.75
N GLU A 162 48.06 -80.67 2.07
CA GLU A 162 49.49 -80.98 2.24
C GLU A 162 49.69 -82.04 3.34
N SER A 163 48.99 -81.87 4.48
CA SER A 163 49.08 -82.81 5.61
C SER A 163 48.55 -84.20 5.24
N GLN A 164 47.47 -84.27 4.46
CA GLN A 164 46.91 -85.54 3.98
C GLN A 164 47.83 -86.21 2.95
N MET A 165 48.43 -85.44 2.04
CA MET A 165 49.44 -85.94 1.09
C MET A 165 50.64 -86.52 1.83
N LYS A 166 51.21 -85.78 2.80
CA LYS A 166 52.35 -86.25 3.60
C LYS A 166 52.02 -87.53 4.39
N ALA A 167 50.84 -87.62 4.97
CA ALA A 167 50.41 -88.84 5.66
C ALA A 167 50.32 -90.05 4.70
N ALA A 168 49.78 -89.84 3.49
CA ALA A 168 49.69 -90.89 2.47
C ALA A 168 51.07 -91.28 1.90
N GLU A 169 51.99 -90.33 1.78
CA GLU A 169 53.38 -90.56 1.38
C GLU A 169 54.11 -91.47 2.37
N GLU A 170 53.97 -91.22 3.67
CA GLU A 170 54.57 -92.08 4.71
C GLU A 170 53.99 -93.49 4.69
N ILE A 171 52.68 -93.65 4.48
CA ILE A 171 52.04 -94.96 4.34
C ILE A 171 52.57 -95.70 3.10
N GLN A 172 52.72 -95.01 1.98
CA GLN A 172 53.32 -95.57 0.76
C GLN A 172 54.76 -96.01 0.99
N LYS A 173 55.56 -95.18 1.66
CA LYS A 173 56.97 -95.45 1.95
C LYS A 173 57.12 -96.71 2.80
N VAL A 174 56.36 -96.83 3.89
CA VAL A 174 56.35 -98.03 4.73
C VAL A 174 55.95 -99.28 3.93
N ALA A 175 54.92 -99.17 3.09
CA ALA A 175 54.48 -100.28 2.24
C ALA A 175 55.54 -100.69 1.20
N LYS A 176 56.27 -99.71 0.65
CA LYS A 176 57.37 -99.92 -0.30
C LYS A 176 58.56 -100.62 0.36
N ASP A 177 59.02 -100.10 1.50
CA ASP A 177 60.14 -100.66 2.25
C ASP A 177 59.82 -102.12 2.68
N ASN A 178 58.57 -102.39 3.05
CA ASN A 178 58.12 -103.75 3.37
C ASN A 178 58.11 -104.69 2.16
N LEU A 179 57.68 -104.21 0.99
CA LEU A 179 57.73 -104.97 -0.26
C LEU A 179 59.18 -105.30 -0.64
N GLU A 180 60.06 -104.30 -0.66
CA GLU A 180 61.49 -104.46 -0.99
C GLU A 180 62.14 -105.47 -0.04
N ARG A 181 61.88 -105.35 1.26
CA ARG A 181 62.37 -106.30 2.27
C ARG A 181 61.88 -107.74 2.02
N LEU A 182 60.60 -107.92 1.69
CA LEU A 182 60.04 -109.26 1.42
C LEU A 182 60.54 -109.84 0.10
N GLN A 183 60.82 -109.00 -0.91
CA GLN A 183 61.47 -109.41 -2.16
C GLN A 183 62.89 -109.94 -1.89
N THR A 184 63.70 -109.23 -1.09
CA THR A 184 65.03 -109.71 -0.69
C THR A 184 64.96 -111.02 0.10
N LEU A 185 63.96 -111.17 0.99
CA LEU A 185 63.78 -112.42 1.75
C LEU A 185 63.33 -113.59 0.88
N LEU A 186 62.54 -113.35 -0.17
CA LEU A 186 62.15 -114.35 -1.16
C LEU A 186 63.35 -114.84 -1.97
N GLU A 187 64.25 -113.95 -2.38
CA GLU A 187 65.51 -114.29 -3.08
C GLU A 187 66.40 -115.23 -2.25
N HIS A 188 66.37 -115.10 -0.93
CA HIS A 188 67.08 -115.98 0.01
C HIS A 188 66.26 -117.20 0.48
N GLY A 189 65.05 -117.42 -0.05
CA GLY A 189 64.18 -118.56 0.28
C GLY A 189 63.48 -118.50 1.65
N LEU A 190 63.45 -117.31 2.28
CA LEU A 190 62.95 -117.08 3.65
C LEU A 190 61.52 -116.52 3.70
N ALA A 191 60.87 -116.31 2.55
CA ALA A 191 59.49 -115.83 2.43
C ALA A 191 58.72 -116.57 1.32
N SER A 192 57.39 -116.54 1.35
CA SER A 192 56.55 -117.16 0.31
C SER A 192 56.18 -116.18 -0.80
N GLN A 193 55.93 -116.68 -2.02
CA GLN A 193 55.46 -115.85 -3.14
C GLN A 193 54.14 -115.12 -2.81
N ALA A 194 53.24 -115.77 -2.08
CA ALA A 194 51.96 -115.18 -1.67
C ALA A 194 52.14 -113.98 -0.73
N ASP A 195 53.17 -113.96 0.12
CA ASP A 195 53.47 -112.84 1.01
C ASP A 195 54.01 -111.62 0.23
N VAL A 196 54.85 -111.86 -0.78
CA VAL A 196 55.32 -110.82 -1.70
C VAL A 196 54.16 -110.25 -2.52
N ASP A 197 53.27 -111.10 -3.04
CA ASP A 197 52.10 -110.65 -3.82
C ASP A 197 51.13 -109.82 -2.96
N LYS A 198 50.94 -110.19 -1.69
CA LYS A 198 50.14 -109.42 -0.73
C LYS A 198 50.79 -108.08 -0.38
N ALA A 199 52.10 -108.05 -0.16
CA ALA A 199 52.84 -106.81 0.08
C ALA A 199 52.84 -105.90 -1.15
N ASN A 200 52.95 -106.47 -2.35
CA ASN A 200 52.85 -105.74 -3.60
C ASN A 200 51.46 -105.12 -3.75
N THR A 201 50.39 -105.87 -3.49
CA THR A 201 49.01 -105.35 -3.48
C THR A 201 48.85 -104.19 -2.50
N THR A 202 49.40 -104.33 -1.28
CA THR A 202 49.37 -103.28 -0.25
C THR A 202 50.13 -102.02 -0.68
N TYR A 203 51.29 -102.19 -1.33
CA TYR A 203 52.05 -101.08 -1.90
C TYR A 203 51.29 -100.39 -3.04
N GLN A 204 50.66 -101.14 -3.95
CA GLN A 204 49.88 -100.54 -5.03
C GLN A 204 48.68 -99.75 -4.49
N GLU A 205 48.00 -100.26 -3.47
CA GLU A 205 46.92 -99.51 -2.79
C GLU A 205 47.44 -98.22 -2.13
N ALA A 206 48.56 -98.29 -1.41
CA ALA A 206 49.16 -97.13 -0.75
C ALA A 206 49.66 -96.09 -1.77
N LYS A 207 50.26 -96.56 -2.88
CA LYS A 207 50.67 -95.73 -4.01
C LYS A 207 49.46 -95.02 -4.64
N GLY A 208 48.38 -95.73 -4.90
CA GLY A 208 47.14 -95.12 -5.43
C GLY A 208 46.56 -94.07 -4.49
N LYS A 209 46.58 -94.30 -3.16
CA LYS A 209 46.13 -93.33 -2.16
C LYS A 209 47.02 -92.08 -2.10
N TYR A 210 48.34 -92.23 -2.19
CA TYR A 210 49.27 -91.11 -2.29
C TYR A 210 49.05 -90.30 -3.57
N GLU A 211 48.88 -90.96 -4.72
CA GLU A 211 48.63 -90.28 -6.00
C GLU A 211 47.35 -89.43 -5.96
N VAL A 212 46.27 -89.95 -5.38
CA VAL A 212 45.02 -89.19 -5.17
C VAL A 212 45.24 -88.00 -4.23
N ALA A 213 45.91 -88.20 -3.09
CA ALA A 213 46.16 -87.13 -2.13
C ALA A 213 47.09 -86.04 -2.70
N LYS A 214 48.09 -86.44 -3.49
CA LYS A 214 48.98 -85.55 -4.23
C LYS A 214 48.22 -84.73 -5.27
N GLN A 215 47.34 -85.35 -6.06
CA GLN A 215 46.49 -84.64 -7.01
C GLN A 215 45.56 -83.64 -6.31
N GLN A 216 45.01 -83.98 -5.15
CA GLN A 216 44.19 -83.06 -4.36
C GLN A 216 44.97 -81.85 -3.84
N TYR A 217 46.21 -82.05 -3.36
CA TYR A 217 47.09 -80.96 -2.98
C TYR A 217 47.48 -80.09 -4.18
N GLU A 218 47.84 -80.70 -5.31
CA GLU A 218 48.20 -79.97 -6.54
C GLU A 218 47.04 -79.12 -7.07
N ILE A 219 45.80 -79.64 -7.05
CA ILE A 219 44.59 -78.88 -7.41
C ILE A 219 44.37 -77.72 -6.43
N ALA A 220 44.53 -77.94 -5.13
CA ALA A 220 44.37 -76.91 -4.11
C ALA A 220 45.42 -75.78 -4.26
N VAL A 221 46.65 -76.11 -4.66
CA VAL A 221 47.74 -75.14 -4.87
C VAL A 221 47.60 -74.38 -6.19
N GLN A 222 47.14 -75.04 -7.26
CA GLN A 222 46.94 -74.40 -8.58
C GLN A 222 45.81 -73.36 -8.55
N GLY A 223 44.83 -73.54 -7.66
CA GLY A 223 43.72 -72.60 -7.50
C GLY A 223 42.76 -72.60 -8.69
N PRO A 224 41.89 -71.57 -8.80
CA PRO A 224 40.88 -71.46 -9.85
C PRO A 224 41.50 -71.32 -11.25
N ARG A 225 40.79 -71.82 -12.26
CA ARG A 225 41.29 -71.79 -13.65
C ARG A 225 41.28 -70.37 -14.21
N GLU A 226 42.18 -70.06 -15.16
CA GLU A 226 42.21 -68.75 -15.82
C GLU A 226 40.88 -68.41 -16.52
N GLU A 227 40.18 -69.41 -17.07
CA GLU A 227 38.88 -69.22 -17.69
C GLU A 227 37.81 -68.77 -16.69
N GLU A 228 37.86 -69.26 -15.45
CA GLU A 228 36.95 -68.87 -14.36
C GLU A 228 37.22 -67.43 -13.93
N ILE A 229 38.49 -67.04 -13.82
CA ILE A 229 38.88 -65.65 -13.52
C ILE A 229 38.46 -64.71 -14.65
N LYS A 230 38.65 -65.10 -15.92
CA LYS A 230 38.17 -64.30 -17.08
C LYS A 230 36.65 -64.17 -17.08
N ALA A 231 35.92 -65.24 -16.77
CA ALA A 231 34.46 -65.20 -16.68
C ALA A 231 34.00 -64.25 -15.55
N ALA A 232 34.62 -64.32 -14.38
CA ALA A 232 34.34 -63.41 -13.27
C ALA A 232 34.70 -61.96 -13.59
N LYS A 233 35.81 -61.72 -14.30
CA LYS A 233 36.17 -60.37 -14.78
C LYS A 233 35.14 -59.82 -15.76
N ALA A 234 34.68 -60.65 -16.71
CA ALA A 234 33.62 -60.25 -17.63
C ALA A 234 32.30 -59.94 -16.88
N GLN A 235 32.02 -60.65 -15.78
CA GLN A 235 30.87 -60.37 -14.92
C GLN A 235 31.01 -59.02 -14.18
N VAL A 236 32.21 -58.67 -13.72
CA VAL A 236 32.51 -57.33 -13.16
C VAL A 236 32.34 -56.25 -14.23
N ASP A 237 32.89 -56.44 -15.43
CA ASP A 237 32.75 -55.47 -16.52
C ASP A 237 31.27 -55.26 -16.90
N GLN A 238 30.47 -56.33 -16.92
CA GLN A 238 29.03 -56.26 -17.11
C GLN A 238 28.33 -55.48 -15.99
N ALA A 239 28.66 -55.76 -14.72
CA ALA A 239 28.08 -55.06 -13.58
C ALA A 239 28.48 -53.57 -13.55
N LYS A 240 29.71 -53.26 -13.98
CA LYS A 240 30.22 -51.89 -14.10
C LYS A 240 29.47 -51.11 -15.17
N ALA A 241 29.25 -51.71 -16.34
CA ALA A 241 28.43 -51.11 -17.39
C ALA A 241 26.98 -50.89 -16.92
N ALA A 242 26.42 -51.84 -16.17
CA ALA A 242 25.08 -51.69 -15.57
C ALA A 242 25.02 -50.54 -14.54
N HIS A 243 26.06 -50.36 -13.72
CA HIS A 243 26.19 -49.23 -12.80
C HIS A 243 26.31 -47.90 -13.54
N GLU A 244 27.12 -47.84 -14.60
CA GLU A 244 27.27 -46.62 -15.41
C GLU A 244 25.96 -46.21 -16.09
N LEU A 245 25.20 -47.18 -16.63
CA LEU A 245 23.85 -46.95 -17.15
C LEU A 245 22.88 -46.48 -16.07
N ALA A 246 22.99 -47.00 -14.85
CA ALA A 246 22.17 -46.54 -13.72
C ALA A 246 22.53 -45.10 -13.31
N VAL A 247 23.82 -44.74 -13.31
CA VAL A 247 24.27 -43.36 -13.05
C VAL A 247 23.76 -42.41 -14.14
N ALA A 248 23.80 -42.82 -15.41
CA ALA A 248 23.23 -42.04 -16.51
C ALA A 248 21.72 -41.78 -16.34
N SER A 249 20.97 -42.62 -15.61
CA SER A 249 19.57 -42.32 -15.28
C SER A 249 19.38 -41.10 -14.37
N GLN A 250 20.45 -40.61 -13.71
CA GLN A 250 20.42 -39.32 -13.01
C GLN A 250 20.35 -38.13 -13.97
N ASP A 251 20.81 -38.27 -15.21
CA ASP A 251 20.69 -37.21 -16.21
C ASP A 251 19.22 -36.93 -16.56
N GLU A 252 18.36 -37.95 -16.46
CA GLU A 252 16.90 -37.78 -16.58
C GLU A 252 16.37 -36.80 -15.52
N VAL A 253 16.92 -36.82 -14.30
CA VAL A 253 16.55 -35.88 -13.24
C VAL A 253 16.93 -34.45 -13.63
N LEU A 254 18.09 -34.23 -14.25
CA LEU A 254 18.52 -32.92 -14.72
C LEU A 254 17.61 -32.39 -15.83
N VAL A 255 17.18 -33.26 -16.75
CA VAL A 255 16.20 -32.89 -17.79
C VAL A 255 14.89 -32.44 -17.15
N ARG A 256 14.36 -33.21 -16.18
CA ARG A 256 13.14 -32.86 -15.44
C ARG A 256 13.27 -31.56 -14.65
N GLN A 257 14.43 -31.31 -14.04
CA GLN A 257 14.71 -30.02 -13.39
C GLN A 257 14.70 -28.85 -14.40
N GLY A 258 15.15 -29.08 -15.63
CA GLY A 258 15.00 -28.13 -16.73
C GLY A 258 13.54 -27.81 -17.04
N GLU A 259 12.66 -28.81 -17.08
CA GLU A 259 11.21 -28.63 -17.26
C GLU A 259 10.58 -27.80 -16.15
N VAL A 260 10.99 -28.02 -14.88
CA VAL A 260 10.55 -27.22 -13.73
C VAL A 260 10.98 -25.76 -13.88
N LYS A 261 12.24 -25.49 -14.25
CA LYS A 261 12.72 -24.11 -14.49
C LYS A 261 11.92 -23.42 -15.59
N ALA A 262 11.55 -24.14 -16.65
CA ALA A 262 10.68 -23.60 -17.69
C ALA A 262 9.26 -23.31 -17.16
N ALA A 263 8.72 -24.15 -16.26
CA ALA A 263 7.43 -23.91 -15.62
C ALA A 263 7.46 -22.71 -14.64
N GLU A 264 8.56 -22.52 -13.90
CA GLU A 264 8.80 -21.35 -13.05
C GLU A 264 8.80 -20.04 -13.85
N ALA A 265 9.39 -20.04 -15.05
CA ALA A 265 9.28 -18.90 -15.96
C ALA A 265 7.82 -18.60 -16.33
N GLY A 266 6.98 -19.64 -16.47
CA GLY A 266 5.53 -19.50 -16.64
C GLY A 266 4.84 -18.85 -15.43
N ILE A 267 5.24 -19.18 -14.20
CA ILE A 267 4.76 -18.48 -12.98
C ILE A 267 5.11 -16.99 -13.04
N LYS A 268 6.34 -16.66 -13.42
CA LYS A 268 6.78 -15.26 -13.53
C LYS A 268 5.97 -14.50 -14.59
N GLN A 269 5.69 -15.12 -15.73
CA GLN A 269 4.82 -14.54 -16.76
C GLN A 269 3.40 -14.31 -16.24
N ALA A 270 2.81 -15.30 -15.54
CA ALA A 270 1.48 -15.17 -14.97
C ALA A 270 1.41 -14.10 -13.87
N ALA A 271 2.44 -14.01 -13.02
CA ALA A 271 2.56 -12.93 -12.03
C ALA A 271 2.66 -11.55 -12.70
N GLY A 272 3.35 -11.45 -13.83
CA GLY A 272 3.36 -10.26 -14.67
C GLY A 272 1.96 -9.88 -15.15
N ALA A 273 1.17 -10.86 -15.62
CA ALA A 273 -0.21 -10.62 -16.04
C ALA A 273 -1.10 -10.14 -14.89
N VAL A 274 -0.95 -10.70 -13.68
CA VAL A 274 -1.65 -10.22 -12.47
C VAL A 274 -1.28 -8.76 -12.17
N SER A 275 -0.01 -8.40 -12.28
CA SER A 275 0.46 -7.03 -12.08
C SER A 275 -0.11 -6.05 -13.12
N THR A 276 -0.19 -6.47 -14.39
CA THR A 276 -0.84 -5.68 -15.45
C THR A 276 -2.34 -5.51 -15.20
N ALA A 277 -3.04 -6.58 -14.80
CA ALA A 277 -4.47 -6.50 -14.45
C ALA A 277 -4.72 -5.59 -13.24
N GLN A 278 -3.84 -5.63 -12.23
CA GLN A 278 -3.90 -4.74 -11.08
C GLN A 278 -3.70 -3.27 -11.48
N SER A 279 -2.77 -3.00 -12.39
CA SER A 279 -2.59 -1.66 -12.96
C SER A 279 -3.84 -1.19 -13.71
N GLY A 280 -4.48 -2.09 -14.47
CA GLY A 280 -5.75 -1.83 -15.15
C GLY A 280 -6.88 -1.48 -14.16
N LYS A 281 -6.97 -2.19 -13.04
CA LYS A 281 -7.92 -1.84 -11.95
C LYS A 281 -7.64 -0.47 -11.38
N SER A 282 -6.38 -0.14 -11.08
CA SER A 282 -6.02 1.18 -10.54
C SER A 282 -6.41 2.31 -11.51
N GLN A 283 -6.28 2.10 -12.82
CA GLN A 283 -6.76 3.05 -13.83
C GLN A 283 -8.29 3.20 -13.82
N ALA A 284 -9.03 2.09 -13.72
CA ALA A 284 -10.48 2.11 -13.63
C ALA A 284 -10.97 2.80 -12.34
N GLU A 285 -10.31 2.57 -11.21
CA GLU A 285 -10.60 3.22 -9.93
C GLU A 285 -10.31 4.72 -10.00
N ALA A 286 -9.24 5.15 -10.67
CA ALA A 286 -8.96 6.56 -10.90
C ALA A 286 -10.05 7.24 -11.74
N ALA A 287 -10.53 6.57 -12.80
CA ALA A 287 -11.64 7.07 -13.62
C ALA A 287 -12.96 7.15 -12.82
N LEU A 288 -13.21 6.17 -11.94
CA LEU A 288 -14.35 6.20 -11.03
C LEU A 288 -14.23 7.35 -10.02
N ALA A 289 -13.04 7.57 -9.45
CA ALA A 289 -12.79 8.68 -8.55
C ALA A 289 -13.02 10.03 -9.25
N GLU A 290 -12.54 10.18 -10.49
CA GLU A 290 -12.78 11.37 -11.30
C GLU A 290 -14.28 11.60 -11.57
N ALA A 291 -15.01 10.56 -11.99
CA ALA A 291 -16.46 10.65 -12.22
C ALA A 291 -17.21 11.07 -10.94
N ASN A 292 -16.82 10.55 -9.79
CA ASN A 292 -17.38 10.92 -8.49
C ASN A 292 -17.06 12.37 -8.11
N VAL A 293 -15.86 12.88 -8.43
CA VAL A 293 -15.51 14.29 -8.21
C VAL A 293 -16.43 15.19 -9.05
N TYR A 294 -16.63 14.89 -10.32
CA TYR A 294 -17.56 15.66 -11.15
C TYR A 294 -19.00 15.57 -10.63
N LEU A 295 -19.45 14.40 -10.20
CA LEU A 295 -20.76 14.25 -9.56
C LEU A 295 -20.87 15.12 -8.30
N SER A 296 -19.82 15.19 -7.48
CA SER A 296 -19.81 16.04 -6.27
C SER A 296 -19.95 17.53 -6.59
N TYR A 297 -19.47 17.98 -7.76
CA TYR A 297 -19.60 19.37 -8.19
C TYR A 297 -21.01 19.74 -8.62
N THR A 298 -21.90 18.77 -8.81
CA THR A 298 -23.35 19.03 -9.00
C THR A 298 -24.04 19.44 -7.72
N GLN A 299 -23.41 19.21 -6.56
CA GLN A 299 -23.94 19.63 -5.27
C GLN A 299 -23.31 20.95 -4.86
N LEU A 300 -24.16 21.96 -4.62
CA LEU A 300 -23.75 23.22 -4.04
C LEU A 300 -23.73 23.07 -2.53
N ILE A 301 -22.57 23.27 -1.92
CA ILE A 301 -22.41 23.22 -0.47
C ILE A 301 -22.12 24.61 0.09
N ALA A 302 -22.62 24.89 1.30
CA ALA A 302 -22.26 26.11 2.02
C ALA A 302 -20.79 26.06 2.49
N PRO A 303 -19.93 27.02 2.13
CA PRO A 303 -18.51 27.03 2.52
C PRO A 303 -18.28 27.42 3.99
N THR A 304 -19.23 28.13 4.59
CA THR A 304 -19.21 28.67 5.96
C THR A 304 -20.60 28.62 6.57
N ASP A 305 -20.69 28.72 7.89
CA ASP A 305 -21.96 28.97 8.58
C ASP A 305 -22.46 30.39 8.28
N GLY A 306 -23.76 30.57 8.05
CA GLY A 306 -24.29 31.87 7.69
C GLY A 306 -25.79 31.87 7.38
N VAL A 307 -26.27 33.01 6.90
CA VAL A 307 -27.66 33.19 6.46
C VAL A 307 -27.67 33.51 4.96
N ILE A 308 -28.62 32.93 4.22
CA ILE A 308 -28.80 33.26 2.80
C ILE A 308 -29.34 34.68 2.69
N LYS A 309 -28.52 35.60 2.16
CA LYS A 309 -28.87 37.01 1.97
C LYS A 309 -29.66 37.22 0.69
N THR A 310 -29.19 36.64 -0.40
CA THR A 310 -29.87 36.70 -1.70
C THR A 310 -29.79 35.37 -2.43
N LYS A 311 -30.87 35.06 -3.15
CA LYS A 311 -30.98 33.97 -4.11
C LYS A 311 -31.07 34.59 -5.51
N ALA A 312 -30.06 34.35 -6.34
CA ALA A 312 -29.93 34.98 -7.64
C ALA A 312 -30.17 34.01 -8.82
N ALA A 313 -30.59 32.77 -8.55
CA ALA A 313 -31.02 31.80 -9.56
C ALA A 313 -32.29 31.08 -9.11
N GLU A 314 -33.08 30.60 -10.07
CA GLU A 314 -34.29 29.83 -9.81
C GLU A 314 -34.16 28.36 -10.23
N VAL A 315 -34.99 27.50 -9.64
CA VAL A 315 -35.09 26.09 -10.04
C VAL A 315 -35.47 25.99 -11.52
N GLY A 316 -34.77 25.13 -12.26
CA GLY A 316 -34.95 24.98 -13.70
C GLY A 316 -34.14 25.97 -14.54
N GLU A 317 -33.46 26.95 -13.95
CA GLU A 317 -32.58 27.88 -14.69
C GLU A 317 -31.27 27.20 -15.11
N LEU A 318 -30.72 27.61 -16.25
CA LEU A 318 -29.41 27.16 -16.73
C LEU A 318 -28.35 28.14 -16.23
N VAL A 319 -27.45 27.67 -15.37
CA VAL A 319 -26.38 28.50 -14.78
C VAL A 319 -25.02 28.09 -15.34
N SER A 320 -24.14 29.06 -15.54
CA SER A 320 -22.74 28.82 -15.90
C SER A 320 -21.88 28.63 -14.65
N ALA A 321 -20.77 27.90 -14.79
CA ALA A 321 -19.77 27.77 -13.73
C ALA A 321 -19.36 29.16 -13.19
N GLY A 322 -19.35 29.31 -11.86
CA GLY A 322 -19.00 30.57 -11.19
C GLY A 322 -20.16 31.57 -11.06
N PHE A 323 -21.34 31.32 -11.65
CA PHE A 323 -22.51 32.17 -11.45
C PHE A 323 -22.94 32.15 -9.97
N PRO A 324 -23.04 33.30 -9.28
CA PRO A 324 -23.34 33.35 -7.86
C PRO A 324 -24.82 33.01 -7.63
N VAL A 325 -25.11 31.76 -7.26
CA VAL A 325 -26.49 31.29 -7.02
C VAL A 325 -27.01 31.82 -5.69
N PHE A 326 -26.18 31.78 -4.65
CA PHE A 326 -26.49 32.34 -3.34
C PHE A 326 -25.42 33.31 -2.88
N THR A 327 -25.84 34.37 -2.19
CA THR A 327 -24.94 35.20 -1.39
C THR A 327 -25.18 34.88 0.08
N LEU A 328 -24.18 34.31 0.74
CA LEU A 328 -24.22 34.00 2.17
C LEU A 328 -23.63 35.17 2.95
N GLU A 329 -24.32 35.59 4.00
CA GLU A 329 -23.77 36.51 4.98
C GLU A 329 -23.24 35.72 6.19
N GLN A 330 -21.94 35.86 6.46
CA GLN A 330 -21.28 35.14 7.55
C GLN A 330 -21.74 35.68 8.90
N ALA A 331 -22.17 34.78 9.79
CA ALA A 331 -22.72 35.17 11.08
C ALA A 331 -21.66 35.73 12.04
N GLU A 332 -20.41 35.27 11.93
CA GLU A 332 -19.34 35.52 12.91
C GLU A 332 -18.49 36.77 12.62
N GLU A 333 -18.55 37.31 11.40
CA GLU A 333 -17.69 38.42 10.96
C GLU A 333 -18.49 39.67 10.57
N ARG A 334 -19.11 40.29 11.58
CA ARG A 334 -19.81 41.57 11.42
C ARG A 334 -18.91 42.75 11.79
N TYR A 335 -18.99 43.81 11.01
CA TYR A 335 -18.18 45.02 11.17
C TYR A 335 -18.96 46.28 10.77
N SER A 336 -18.41 47.45 11.09
CA SER A 336 -18.93 48.72 10.58
C SER A 336 -17.81 49.61 10.09
N LYS A 337 -18.08 50.40 9.06
CA LYS A 337 -17.14 51.38 8.50
C LYS A 337 -17.64 52.79 8.83
N PHE A 338 -16.95 53.46 9.74
CA PHE A 338 -17.24 54.84 10.11
C PHE A 338 -16.33 55.78 9.32
N TYR A 339 -16.84 56.92 8.89
CA TYR A 339 -16.06 57.92 8.17
C TYR A 339 -15.76 59.10 9.09
N PHE A 340 -14.48 59.38 9.30
CA PHE A 340 -14.01 60.49 10.13
C PHE A 340 -13.25 61.52 9.28
N PRO A 341 -13.43 62.83 9.54
CA PRO A 341 -12.59 63.85 8.91
C PRO A 341 -11.12 63.73 9.37
N GLU A 342 -10.19 64.15 8.53
CA GLU A 342 -8.74 64.15 8.79
C GLU A 342 -8.35 64.86 10.09
N THR A 343 -9.15 65.84 10.53
CA THR A 343 -8.94 66.56 11.80
C THR A 343 -9.19 65.68 13.03
N GLU A 344 -10.01 64.64 12.93
CA GLU A 344 -10.43 63.80 14.06
C GLU A 344 -9.79 62.41 14.06
N ILE A 345 -9.30 61.93 12.91
CA ILE A 345 -8.67 60.61 12.79
C ILE A 345 -7.37 60.47 13.59
N SER A 346 -6.64 61.56 13.81
CA SER A 346 -5.38 61.56 14.57
C SER A 346 -5.54 61.01 16.01
N ASN A 347 -6.76 61.03 16.54
CA ASN A 347 -7.09 60.56 17.88
C ASN A 347 -7.57 59.09 17.92
N ILE A 348 -7.55 58.36 16.79
CA ILE A 348 -8.03 56.98 16.67
C ILE A 348 -6.88 56.10 16.15
N GLN A 349 -6.54 55.05 16.89
CA GLN A 349 -5.52 54.08 16.51
C GLN A 349 -6.13 52.71 16.23
N VAL A 350 -5.46 51.93 15.36
CA VAL A 350 -5.78 50.51 15.18
C VAL A 350 -5.56 49.80 16.51
N GLY A 351 -6.58 49.10 17.00
CA GLY A 351 -6.57 48.43 18.29
C GLY A 351 -7.47 49.07 19.34
N ASP A 352 -7.90 50.31 19.15
CA ASP A 352 -8.73 51.03 20.12
C ASP A 352 -10.11 50.40 20.31
N TRP A 353 -10.60 50.42 21.54
CA TRP A 353 -11.95 50.00 21.87
C TRP A 353 -12.92 51.17 21.76
N VAL A 354 -14.06 50.92 21.12
CA VAL A 354 -15.08 51.93 20.83
C VAL A 354 -16.43 51.47 21.34
N GLN A 355 -17.19 52.41 21.90
CA GLN A 355 -18.57 52.18 22.26
C GLN A 355 -19.47 52.65 21.12
N ILE A 356 -20.26 51.73 20.60
CA ILE A 356 -21.16 51.95 19.47
C ILE A 356 -22.58 51.71 19.93
N GLU A 357 -23.51 52.57 19.55
CA GLU A 357 -24.93 52.40 19.85
C GLU A 357 -25.70 52.01 18.59
N VAL A 358 -26.48 50.94 18.66
CA VAL A 358 -27.43 50.57 17.60
C VAL A 358 -28.65 51.47 17.75
N ILE A 359 -28.89 52.37 16.80
CA ILE A 359 -29.94 53.41 16.91
C ILE A 359 -31.32 52.78 17.09
N ALA A 360 -31.60 51.70 16.38
CA ALA A 360 -32.89 51.02 16.40
C ALA A 360 -33.23 50.35 17.74
N THR A 361 -32.23 49.92 18.51
CA THR A 361 -32.44 49.16 19.76
C THR A 361 -31.94 49.90 21.01
N GLY A 362 -31.19 50.99 20.86
CA GLY A 362 -30.51 51.70 21.94
C GLY A 362 -29.40 50.88 22.63
N LYS A 363 -29.08 49.69 22.10
CA LYS A 363 -28.08 48.79 22.68
C LYS A 363 -26.67 49.31 22.41
N LYS A 364 -25.84 49.27 23.44
CA LYS A 364 -24.43 49.67 23.37
C LYS A 364 -23.56 48.43 23.16
N LEU A 365 -22.89 48.38 22.01
CA LEU A 365 -21.95 47.34 21.61
C LEU A 365 -20.52 47.82 21.82
N LYS A 366 -19.63 46.89 22.14
CA LYS A 366 -18.18 47.13 22.13
C LYS A 366 -17.61 46.62 20.81
N ALA A 367 -16.82 47.46 20.16
CA ALA A 367 -16.08 47.08 18.96
C ALA A 367 -14.62 47.52 19.08
N LYS A 368 -13.75 46.86 18.33
CA LYS A 368 -12.33 47.17 18.25
C LYS A 368 -12.02 47.73 16.87
N VAL A 369 -11.23 48.79 16.79
CA VAL A 369 -10.73 49.32 15.53
C VAL A 369 -9.76 48.32 14.92
N VAL A 370 -10.13 47.75 13.75
CA VAL A 370 -9.34 46.71 13.08
C VAL A 370 -8.53 47.24 11.90
N SER A 371 -9.03 48.27 11.22
CA SER A 371 -8.28 48.92 10.15
C SER A 371 -8.72 50.37 9.98
N ILE A 372 -7.77 51.21 9.65
CA ILE A 372 -8.00 52.59 9.24
C ILE A 372 -7.51 52.68 7.79
N SER A 373 -8.32 53.21 6.88
CA SER A 373 -7.93 53.30 5.48
C SER A 373 -6.66 54.14 5.33
N PRO A 374 -5.63 53.66 4.60
CA PRO A 374 -4.39 54.41 4.38
C PRO A 374 -4.58 55.59 3.42
N ALA A 375 -5.70 55.66 2.71
CA ALA A 375 -6.05 56.73 1.79
C ALA A 375 -7.45 57.27 2.08
N ALA A 376 -7.65 58.57 1.83
CA ALA A 376 -8.94 59.20 1.96
C ALA A 376 -9.94 58.65 0.93
N ASP A 377 -11.16 58.36 1.38
CA ASP A 377 -12.24 57.81 0.54
C ASP A 377 -13.03 58.92 -0.19
N PHE A 378 -13.36 60.02 0.50
CA PHE A 378 -14.19 61.12 -0.03
C PHE A 378 -13.78 62.50 0.56
N ALA A 379 -14.06 63.60 -0.15
CA ALA A 379 -13.90 64.97 0.36
C ALA A 379 -15.24 65.48 0.92
N VAL A 380 -15.25 65.99 2.15
CA VAL A 380 -16.50 66.36 2.86
C VAL A 380 -16.72 67.88 2.88
N GLN A 381 -15.66 68.68 2.73
CA GLN A 381 -15.72 70.13 2.60
C GLN A 381 -14.79 70.60 1.47
N LYS A 382 -15.30 71.47 0.59
CA LYS A 382 -14.55 72.07 -0.51
C LYS A 382 -14.31 73.55 -0.18
N ALA A 383 -13.06 73.97 -0.15
CA ALA A 383 -12.68 75.33 0.22
C ALA A 383 -13.33 76.41 -0.67
N THR A 384 -13.80 77.51 -0.06
CA THR A 384 -14.20 78.72 -0.81
C THR A 384 -13.00 79.64 -0.92
N GLN A 385 -12.72 80.21 -2.10
CA GLN A 385 -11.47 80.88 -2.49
C GLN A 385 -10.97 81.97 -1.51
N ASN A 386 -10.29 81.55 -0.44
CA ASN A 386 -9.46 82.35 0.46
C ASN A 386 -8.23 81.51 0.83
N MET A 387 -7.13 82.20 1.13
CA MET A 387 -5.76 81.74 0.87
C MET A 387 -5.17 80.74 1.88
N ASP A 388 -5.95 80.17 2.80
CA ASP A 388 -5.48 79.23 3.84
C ASP A 388 -6.46 78.06 4.15
N ASP A 389 -7.41 77.77 3.27
CA ASP A 389 -8.43 76.73 3.53
C ASP A 389 -8.12 75.44 2.73
N THR A 390 -7.83 74.33 3.42
CA THR A 390 -7.51 73.02 2.82
C THR A 390 -8.72 72.09 2.82
N ASP A 391 -8.89 71.31 1.75
CA ASP A 391 -9.99 70.34 1.65
C ASP A 391 -9.89 69.27 2.75
N ILE A 392 -10.89 69.20 3.64
CA ILE A 392 -10.96 68.16 4.67
C ILE A 392 -11.41 66.84 4.03
N ARG A 393 -10.52 65.87 4.06
CA ARG A 393 -10.75 64.52 3.55
C ARG A 393 -11.26 63.59 4.65
N SER A 394 -12.14 62.67 4.30
CA SER A 394 -12.62 61.64 5.23
C SER A 394 -11.90 60.31 5.01
N PHE A 395 -11.58 59.64 6.11
CA PHE A 395 -10.97 58.32 6.14
C PHE A 395 -11.94 57.33 6.78
N SER A 396 -12.00 56.12 6.24
CA SER A 396 -12.81 55.04 6.81
C SER A 396 -12.07 54.31 7.94
N VAL A 397 -12.76 54.13 9.06
CA VAL A 397 -12.34 53.37 10.23
C VAL A 397 -13.25 52.14 10.32
N LYS A 398 -12.69 50.97 10.04
CA LYS A 398 -13.36 49.68 10.16
C LYS A 398 -13.25 49.19 11.60
N VAL A 399 -14.38 48.86 12.20
CA VAL A 399 -14.46 48.31 13.56
C VAL A 399 -15.10 46.93 13.53
N LYS A 400 -14.50 45.96 14.23
CA LYS A 400 -15.03 44.61 14.41
C LYS A 400 -15.63 44.49 15.80
N TYR A 401 -16.83 43.95 15.88
CA TYR A 401 -17.52 43.81 17.16
C TYR A 401 -17.02 42.56 17.91
N GLU A 402 -16.92 42.67 19.23
CA GLU A 402 -16.50 41.54 20.08
C GLU A 402 -17.66 40.56 20.31
N ASN A 403 -18.86 41.08 20.52
CA ASN A 403 -20.07 40.29 20.67
C ASN A 403 -21.27 41.07 20.11
N ILE A 404 -21.89 40.54 19.05
CA ILE A 404 -23.13 41.08 18.50
C ILE A 404 -24.26 40.11 18.80
N PRO A 405 -25.27 40.52 19.58
CA PRO A 405 -26.41 39.65 19.80
C PRO A 405 -27.23 39.45 18.51
N ASN A 406 -27.82 38.26 18.36
CA ASN A 406 -28.49 37.80 17.12
C ASN A 406 -29.68 38.67 16.67
N ASP A 407 -30.21 39.50 17.56
CA ASP A 407 -31.30 40.45 17.29
C ASP A 407 -30.83 41.73 16.59
N VAL A 408 -29.53 42.03 16.67
CA VAL A 408 -28.91 43.09 15.87
C VAL A 408 -28.58 42.52 14.50
N LYS A 409 -29.31 42.98 13.48
CA LYS A 409 -29.16 42.54 12.09
C LYS A 409 -28.17 43.43 11.34
N THR A 410 -27.60 42.87 10.29
CA THR A 410 -26.84 43.60 9.27
C THR A 410 -27.77 44.59 8.56
N GLY A 411 -27.23 45.75 8.15
CA GLY A 411 -27.98 46.90 7.66
C GLY A 411 -28.52 47.84 8.76
N MET A 412 -28.49 47.47 10.04
CA MET A 412 -28.88 48.39 11.12
C MET A 412 -27.89 49.55 11.24
N THR A 413 -28.42 50.75 11.43
CA THR A 413 -27.60 51.95 11.64
C THR A 413 -27.05 51.99 13.06
N VAL A 414 -25.75 52.23 13.13
CA VAL A 414 -24.99 52.37 14.36
C VAL A 414 -24.37 53.74 14.46
N LYS A 415 -24.28 54.25 15.68
CA LYS A 415 -23.71 55.55 16.00
C LYS A 415 -22.46 55.39 16.86
N TRP A 416 -21.40 56.09 16.49
CA TRP A 416 -20.18 56.12 17.30
C TRP A 416 -20.38 57.02 18.53
N LEU A 417 -20.32 56.47 19.75
CA LEU A 417 -20.53 57.26 20.96
C LEU A 417 -19.23 57.84 21.53
N LYS A 418 -18.26 56.98 21.81
CA LYS A 418 -16.99 57.38 22.42
C LYS A 418 -15.93 56.29 22.28
N LEU A 419 -14.68 56.73 22.32
CA LEU A 419 -13.54 55.85 22.56
C LEU A 419 -13.60 55.38 24.03
N LEU A 420 -13.52 54.07 24.22
CA LEU A 420 -13.31 53.43 25.51
C LEU A 420 -11.80 53.29 25.66
N GLY A 421 -11.11 54.38 26.02
CA GLY A 421 -9.66 54.37 26.10
C GLY A 421 -9.15 53.22 26.96
N GLU A 422 -8.31 52.36 26.38
CA GLU A 422 -7.31 51.57 27.08
C GLU A 422 -6.22 51.13 26.09
N HIS A 423 -5.17 51.95 26.08
CA HIS A 423 -3.87 51.65 25.53
C HIS A 423 -3.19 50.63 26.46
N ASN A 424 -3.37 49.33 26.23
CA ASN A 424 -2.43 48.35 26.75
C ASN A 424 -1.25 48.31 25.79
N GLY A 425 -0.24 49.12 26.12
CA GLY A 425 1.09 48.97 25.56
C GLY A 425 1.61 47.57 25.83
N ASN A 426 1.95 46.87 24.74
CA ASN A 426 3.23 46.22 24.56
C ASN A 426 3.47 45.95 23.07
#